data_AF-U7Q8I4-F1
#
_entry.id   AF-U7Q8I4-F1
#
_cell.length_a   1.000
_cell.length_b   1.000
_cell.length_c   1.000
_cell.angle_alpha   90.00
_cell.angle_beta   90.00
_cell.angle_gamma   90.00
#
_symmetry.space_group_name_H-M   'P 1'
#
loop_
_entity.id
_entity.type
_entity.pdbx_description
1 polymer ?
#
loop_
_entity_poly.entity_id
_entity_poly.type
_entity_poly.pdbx_seq_one_letter_code
_entity_poly.pdbx_strand_id
1 'polypeptide(L)'
;MTEGPVPAVAVYFARALGLGQLALALQTLVLSGLLPLHAVDNDHGSASPYAWAALFVTTLYHGAAAFYSYGCYYYDIHPTVTAFLVGCTGSSILAAIGVWCLLFGEGSRISKRTGADKRTSGFPFTNKEAEKRKVR
;
A
#
# COMPACT_ATOMS: atom_id res chain seq x y z
N MET A 1 -19.92 -28.09 28.95
CA MET A 1 -20.06 -27.66 27.55
C MET A 1 -18.69 -27.76 26.93
N THR A 2 -18.43 -28.80 26.15
CA THR A 2 -17.19 -28.90 25.39
C THR A 2 -17.34 -27.97 24.19
N GLU A 3 -16.68 -26.82 24.24
CA GLU A 3 -16.63 -25.88 23.12
C GLU A 3 -16.17 -26.66 21.88
N GLY A 4 -17.04 -26.74 20.87
CA GLY A 4 -16.69 -27.35 19.59
C GLY A 4 -15.54 -26.58 18.92
N PRO A 5 -14.82 -27.20 17.97
CA PRO A 5 -13.76 -26.51 17.24
C PRO A 5 -14.28 -25.21 16.62
N VAL A 6 -13.55 -24.11 16.84
CA VAL A 6 -13.92 -22.78 16.35
C VAL A 6 -14.02 -22.83 14.82
N PRO A 7 -15.12 -22.35 14.21
CA PRO A 7 -15.29 -22.43 12.77
C PRO A 7 -14.21 -21.59 12.05
N ALA A 8 -13.65 -22.11 10.96
CA ALA A 8 -12.54 -21.49 10.22
C ALA A 8 -12.84 -20.03 9.81
N VAL A 9 -14.09 -19.76 9.44
CA VAL A 9 -14.55 -18.40 9.09
C VAL A 9 -14.44 -17.42 10.27
N ALA A 10 -14.69 -17.85 11.50
CA ALA A 10 -14.54 -17.00 12.68
C ALA A 10 -13.06 -16.69 12.97
N VAL A 11 -12.18 -17.68 12.79
CA VAL A 11 -10.73 -17.48 12.90
C VAL A 11 -10.24 -16.50 11.83
N TYR A 12 -10.74 -16.61 10.60
CA TYR A 12 -10.46 -15.68 9.51
C TYR A 12 -10.88 -14.24 9.88
N PHE A 13 -12.13 -14.03 10.29
CA PHE A 13 -12.60 -12.69 10.64
C PHE A 13 -11.88 -12.11 11.85
N ALA A 14 -11.57 -12.91 12.88
CA ALA A 14 -10.83 -12.45 14.05
C ALA A 14 -9.42 -11.96 13.68
N ARG A 15 -8.70 -12.71 12.82
CA ARG A 15 -7.37 -12.32 12.35
C ARG A 15 -7.42 -11.12 11.40
N ALA A 16 -8.38 -11.10 10.47
CA ALA A 16 -8.59 -9.96 9.57
C ALA A 16 -8.93 -8.68 10.34
N LEU A 17 -9.72 -8.78 11.41
CA LEU A 17 -10.02 -7.68 12.32
C LEU A 17 -8.76 -7.18 13.01
N GLY A 18 -7.94 -8.07 13.58
CA GLY A 18 -6.68 -7.68 14.21
C GLY A 18 -5.73 -6.94 13.25
N LEU A 19 -5.58 -7.44 12.02
CA LEU A 19 -4.81 -6.75 10.97
C LEU A 19 -5.41 -5.37 10.63
N GLY A 20 -6.74 -5.27 10.54
CA GLY A 20 -7.45 -4.01 10.31
C GLY A 20 -7.24 -3.01 11.45
N GLN A 21 -7.28 -3.45 12.70
CA GLN A 21 -7.03 -2.60 13.87
C GLN A 21 -5.60 -2.05 13.88
N LEU A 22 -4.60 -2.88 13.54
CA LEU A 22 -3.22 -2.42 13.40
C LEU A 22 -3.06 -1.38 12.29
N ALA A 23 -3.70 -1.61 11.13
CA ALA A 23 -3.68 -0.66 10.03
C ALA A 23 -4.35 0.67 10.42
N LEU A 24 -5.50 0.63 11.08
CA LEU A 24 -6.18 1.82 11.59
C LEU A 24 -5.32 2.58 12.61
N ALA A 25 -4.68 1.87 13.54
CA ALA A 25 -3.78 2.48 14.52
C ALA A 25 -2.55 3.12 13.87
N LEU A 26 -1.95 2.47 12.87
CA LEU A 26 -0.85 3.08 12.11
C LEU A 26 -1.32 4.30 11.32
N GLN A 27 -2.51 4.23 10.71
CA GLN A 27 -3.07 5.31 9.93
C GLN A 27 -3.38 6.53 10.81
N THR A 28 -3.91 6.34 12.02
CA THR A 28 -4.13 7.43 12.98
C THR A 28 -2.82 8.03 13.47
N LEU A 29 -1.79 7.21 13.74
CA LEU A 29 -0.46 7.71 14.09
C LEU A 29 0.15 8.56 12.98
N VAL A 30 0.07 8.12 11.73
CA VAL A 30 0.57 8.87 10.57
C VAL A 30 -0.18 10.19 10.41
N LEU A 31 -1.51 10.16 10.48
CA LEU A 31 -2.34 11.36 10.29
C LEU A 31 -2.33 12.32 11.49
N SER A 32 -1.94 11.84 12.68
CA SER A 32 -1.80 12.69 13.87
C SER A 32 -0.65 13.70 13.76
N GLY A 33 0.32 13.46 12.88
CA GLY A 33 1.54 14.26 12.78
C GLY A 33 2.48 14.15 13.97
N LEU A 34 2.22 13.23 14.91
CA LEU A 34 3.09 12.98 16.06
C LEU A 34 4.37 12.23 15.69
N LEU A 35 4.32 11.45 14.60
CA LEU A 35 5.52 10.81 14.08
C LEU A 35 6.38 11.86 13.37
N PRO A 36 7.69 11.97 13.68
CA PRO A 36 8.63 12.86 13.00
C PRO A 36 9.02 12.30 11.63
N LEU A 37 8.00 11.87 10.86
CA LEU A 37 8.08 11.65 9.44
C LEU A 37 8.29 13.05 8.86
N HIS A 38 9.54 13.48 8.81
CA HIS A 38 9.93 14.68 8.10
C HIS A 38 9.26 14.57 6.75
N ALA A 39 8.24 15.40 6.53
CA ALA A 39 7.52 15.40 5.28
C ALA A 39 8.59 15.49 4.20
N VAL A 40 8.75 14.40 3.45
CA VAL A 40 9.80 14.25 2.45
C VAL A 40 9.56 15.39 1.47
N ASP A 41 10.29 16.49 1.65
CA ASP A 41 10.07 17.80 1.02
C ASP A 41 8.60 18.18 0.81
N ASN A 42 8.04 18.99 1.72
CA ASN A 42 6.76 19.71 1.54
C ASN A 42 6.73 20.70 0.34
N ASP A 43 7.62 20.56 -0.64
CA ASP A 43 7.55 21.27 -1.93
C ASP A 43 6.44 20.70 -2.85
N HIS A 44 5.69 19.71 -2.38
CA HIS A 44 4.53 19.12 -3.06
C HIS A 44 3.28 20.01 -2.91
N GLY A 45 3.17 21.02 -3.77
CA GLY A 45 2.00 21.90 -3.85
C GLY A 45 0.70 21.23 -4.32
N SER A 46 0.10 20.34 -3.51
CA SER A 46 -1.36 20.05 -3.47
C SER A 46 -1.80 18.83 -2.64
N ALA A 47 -0.92 18.08 -1.96
CA ALA A 47 -1.32 16.95 -1.11
C ALA A 47 -0.95 17.16 0.36
N SER A 48 -1.77 16.61 1.26
CA SER A 48 -1.47 16.55 2.71
C SER A 48 -0.04 16.07 2.96
N PRO A 49 0.72 16.65 3.92
CA PRO A 49 2.13 16.28 4.19
C PRO A 49 2.31 14.80 4.54
N TYR A 50 1.24 14.11 4.94
CA TYR A 50 1.25 12.70 5.32
C TYR A 50 0.62 11.78 4.27
N ALA A 51 0.20 12.32 3.11
CA ALA A 51 -0.52 11.55 2.09
C ALA A 51 0.28 10.33 1.61
N TRP A 52 1.59 10.50 1.40
CA TRP A 52 2.45 9.40 0.96
C TRP A 52 2.62 8.30 2.01
N ALA A 53 2.82 8.69 3.27
CA ALA A 53 2.91 7.75 4.37
C ALA A 53 1.58 7.00 4.56
N ALA A 54 0.45 7.71 4.46
CA ALA A 54 -0.89 7.15 4.52
C ALA A 54 -1.14 6.13 3.40
N LEU A 55 -0.79 6.48 2.16
CA LEU A 55 -0.89 5.58 1.02
C LEU A 55 -0.02 4.35 1.20
N PHE A 56 1.20 4.50 1.73
CA PHE A 56 2.09 3.38 1.98
C PHE A 56 1.51 2.39 3.01
N VAL A 57 1.03 2.89 4.15
CA VAL A 57 0.38 2.06 5.18
C VAL A 57 -0.84 1.33 4.62
N THR A 58 -1.69 2.04 3.89
CA THR A 58 -2.90 1.47 3.26
C THR A 58 -2.55 0.39 2.24
N THR A 59 -1.51 0.63 1.43
CA THR A 59 -1.03 -0.34 0.43
C THR A 59 -0.49 -1.59 1.10
N LEU A 60 0.30 -1.44 2.17
CA LEU A 60 0.86 -2.56 2.93
C LEU A 60 -0.26 -3.40 3.58
N TYR A 61 -1.27 -2.74 4.16
CA TYR A 61 -2.42 -3.42 4.75
C TYR A 61 -3.16 -4.26 3.71
N HIS A 62 -3.49 -3.68 2.55
CA HIS A 62 -4.20 -4.42 1.51
C HIS A 62 -3.35 -5.54 0.89
N GLY A 63 -2.03 -5.36 0.79
CA GLY A 63 -1.11 -6.44 0.41
C GLY A 63 -1.15 -7.61 1.41
N ALA A 64 -1.07 -7.31 2.71
CA ALA A 64 -1.15 -8.32 3.77
C ALA A 64 -2.52 -9.01 3.83
N ALA A 65 -3.61 -8.24 3.67
CA ALA A 65 -4.97 -8.77 3.67
C ALA A 65 -5.23 -9.67 2.45
N ALA A 66 -4.72 -9.29 1.26
CA ALA A 66 -4.78 -10.10 0.07
C ALA A 66 -4.01 -11.42 0.25
N PHE A 67 -2.77 -11.35 0.74
CA PHE A 67 -1.93 -12.52 0.99
C PHE A 67 -2.56 -13.48 2.01
N TYR A 68 -3.11 -12.92 3.10
CA TYR A 68 -3.80 -13.71 4.13
C TYR A 68 -5.05 -14.41 3.57
N SER A 69 -5.89 -13.67 2.83
CA SER A 69 -7.11 -14.22 2.23
C SER A 69 -6.79 -15.29 1.18
N TYR A 70 -5.73 -15.09 0.40
CA TYR A 70 -5.22 -16.09 -0.54
C TYR A 70 -4.76 -17.36 0.18
N GLY A 71 -4.03 -17.22 1.30
CA GLY A 71 -3.63 -18.33 2.13
C GLY A 71 -4.82 -19.16 2.62
N CYS A 72 -5.85 -18.51 3.17
CA CYS A 72 -7.07 -19.21 3.58
C CYS A 72 -7.81 -19.85 2.40
N TYR A 73 -7.88 -19.18 1.24
CA TYR A 73 -8.50 -19.74 0.04
C TYR A 73 -7.78 -21.00 -0.45
N TYR A 74 -6.44 -21.00 -0.45
CA TYR A 74 -5.63 -22.09 -1.01
C TYR A 74 -5.42 -23.25 -0.03
N TYR A 75 -5.17 -22.96 1.26
CA TYR A 75 -4.76 -23.98 2.23
C TYR A 75 -5.91 -24.58 3.06
N ASP A 76 -6.99 -23.85 3.34
CA ASP A 76 -8.04 -24.33 4.26
C ASP A 76 -9.12 -25.19 3.58
N ILE A 77 -8.98 -25.53 2.29
CA ILE A 77 -9.88 -26.42 1.52
C ILE A 77 -11.38 -26.08 1.72
N HIS A 78 -11.69 -24.78 1.79
CA HIS A 78 -13.05 -24.28 1.81
C HIS A 78 -13.29 -23.34 0.62
N PRO A 79 -13.15 -23.83 -0.64
CA PRO A 79 -13.27 -23.01 -1.84
C PRO A 79 -14.67 -22.39 -2.02
N THR A 80 -15.68 -22.92 -1.31
CA THR A 80 -17.06 -22.42 -1.32
C THR A 80 -17.25 -21.15 -0.48
N VAL A 81 -16.28 -20.79 0.37
CA VAL A 81 -16.37 -19.58 1.20
C VAL A 81 -15.96 -18.38 0.35
N THR A 82 -16.98 -17.72 -0.22
CA THR A 82 -16.83 -16.55 -1.09
C THR A 82 -16.10 -15.38 -0.41
N ALA A 83 -16.15 -15.29 0.92
CA ALA A 83 -15.47 -14.24 1.68
C ALA A 83 -13.95 -14.22 1.45
N PHE A 84 -13.30 -15.38 1.28
CA PHE A 84 -11.86 -15.44 1.02
C PHE A 84 -11.52 -14.90 -0.36
N LEU A 85 -12.31 -15.28 -1.37
CA LEU A 85 -12.14 -14.80 -2.74
C LEU A 85 -12.37 -13.28 -2.84
N VAL A 86 -13.42 -12.77 -2.18
CA VAL A 86 -13.73 -11.34 -2.16
C VAL A 86 -12.65 -10.56 -1.42
N GLY A 87 -12.21 -11.03 -0.25
CA GLY A 87 -11.13 -10.39 0.52
C GLY A 87 -9.81 -10.36 -0.25
N CYS A 88 -9.46 -11.46 -0.91
CA CYS A 88 -8.28 -11.57 -1.76
C CYS A 88 -8.36 -10.61 -2.95
N THR A 89 -9.45 -10.66 -3.72
CA THR A 89 -9.61 -9.89 -4.96
C THR A 89 -9.68 -8.40 -4.67
N GLY A 90 -10.54 -7.99 -3.73
CA GLY A 90 -10.72 -6.59 -3.37
C GLY A 90 -9.43 -5.98 -2.82
N SER A 91 -8.76 -6.67 -1.90
CA SER A 91 -7.50 -6.18 -1.34
C SER A 91 -6.37 -6.17 -2.38
N SER A 92 -6.32 -7.13 -3.30
CA SER A 92 -5.32 -7.13 -4.38
C SER A 92 -5.47 -5.92 -5.30
N ILE A 93 -6.71 -5.57 -5.67
CA ILE A 93 -6.99 -4.38 -6.50
C ILE A 93 -6.54 -3.11 -5.77
N LEU A 94 -6.90 -2.96 -4.50
CA LEU A 94 -6.51 -1.78 -3.71
C LEU A 94 -4.99 -1.70 -3.49
N ALA A 95 -4.32 -2.84 -3.27
CA ALA A 95 -2.88 -2.89 -3.20
C ALA A 95 -2.22 -2.50 -4.54
N ALA A 96 -2.76 -2.97 -5.67
CA ALA A 96 -2.25 -2.60 -7.00
C ALA A 96 -2.41 -1.10 -7.29
N ILE A 97 -3.56 -0.52 -6.96
CA ILE A 97 -3.79 0.93 -7.05
C ILE A 97 -2.83 1.68 -6.12
N GLY A 98 -2.63 1.20 -4.90
CA GLY A 98 -1.70 1.78 -3.93
C GLY A 98 -0.26 1.79 -4.44
N VAL A 99 0.23 0.67 -4.97
CA VAL A 99 1.55 0.55 -5.61
C VAL A 99 1.64 1.48 -6.82
N TRP A 100 0.60 1.54 -7.65
CA TRP A 100 0.56 2.46 -8.78
C TRP A 100 0.71 3.92 -8.33
N CYS A 101 -0.04 4.34 -7.32
CA CYS A 101 0.07 5.68 -6.75
C CYS A 101 1.46 5.94 -6.17
N LEU A 102 2.05 4.98 -5.45
CA LEU A 102 3.41 5.10 -4.90
C LEU A 102 4.49 5.26 -5.97
N LEU A 103 4.34 4.58 -7.11
CA LEU A 103 5.32 4.63 -8.19
C LEU A 103 5.13 5.83 -9.12
N PHE A 104 3.89 6.25 -9.36
CA PHE A 104 3.55 7.20 -10.43
C PHE A 104 2.80 8.45 -9.98
N GLY A 105 2.41 8.55 -8.71
CA GLY A 105 1.65 9.69 -8.19
C GLY A 105 2.52 10.90 -7.85
N GLU A 106 3.86 10.81 -7.91
CA GLU A 106 4.72 11.96 -7.67
C GLU A 106 4.52 13.05 -8.74
N GLY A 107 4.34 14.28 -8.26
CA GLY A 107 4.13 15.45 -9.11
C GLY A 107 5.37 15.86 -9.93
N SER A 108 5.09 16.63 -10.99
CA SER A 108 6.06 17.27 -11.88
C SER A 108 7.17 17.98 -11.11
N ARG A 109 8.38 17.43 -11.10
CA ARG A 109 9.57 18.17 -10.65
C ARG A 109 10.47 18.41 -11.84
N ILE A 110 10.63 19.67 -12.23
CA ILE A 110 11.71 20.08 -13.13
C ILE A 110 12.86 20.54 -12.24
N SER A 111 14.05 19.97 -12.40
CA SER A 111 15.19 20.38 -11.58
C SER A 111 15.56 21.83 -11.87
N LYS A 112 15.53 22.71 -10.86
CA LYS A 112 16.01 24.11 -10.99
C LYS A 112 17.49 24.19 -11.41
N ARG A 113 18.30 23.17 -11.08
CA ARG A 113 19.75 23.15 -11.36
C ARG A 113 20.06 22.72 -12.79
N THR A 114 19.28 21.80 -13.36
CA THR A 114 19.60 21.18 -14.66
C THR A 114 18.53 21.39 -15.73
N GLY A 115 17.37 21.95 -15.38
CA GLY A 115 16.22 22.07 -16.29
C GLY A 115 15.61 20.72 -16.69
N ALA A 116 16.22 19.60 -16.30
CA ALA A 116 15.77 18.27 -16.67
C ALA A 116 14.52 17.89 -15.87
N ASP A 117 13.54 17.37 -16.59
CA ASP A 117 12.32 16.81 -16.02
C ASP A 117 12.68 15.58 -15.17
N LYS A 118 12.24 15.57 -13.91
CA LYS A 118 12.43 14.43 -13.01
C LYS A 118 11.39 13.33 -13.24
N ARG A 119 10.38 13.55 -14.10
CA ARG A 119 9.38 12.54 -14.49
C ARG A 119 9.97 11.36 -15.26
N THR A 120 11.16 11.52 -15.83
CA THR A 120 11.80 10.46 -16.60
C THR A 120 12.51 9.50 -15.64
N SER A 121 11.82 8.41 -15.32
CA SER A 121 12.40 7.23 -14.68
C SER A 121 13.05 6.33 -15.74
N GLY A 122 14.22 5.78 -15.43
CA GLY A 122 14.85 4.70 -16.20
C GLY A 122 14.57 3.31 -15.61
N PHE A 123 13.64 3.20 -14.67
CA PHE A 123 13.21 1.94 -14.07
C PHE A 123 11.78 1.60 -14.51
N PRO A 124 11.48 0.34 -14.89
CA PRO A 124 12.43 -0.79 -14.98
C PRO A 124 13.18 -0.86 -16.32
N PHE A 125 12.88 0.02 -17.28
CA PHE A 125 13.48 0.01 -18.62
C PHE A 125 14.29 1.26 -18.91
N THR A 126 15.33 1.11 -19.74
CA THR A 126 16.19 2.22 -20.17
C THR A 126 15.37 3.36 -20.76
N ASN A 127 15.63 4.57 -20.27
CA ASN A 127 15.01 5.80 -20.72
C ASN A 127 16.10 6.82 -21.04
N LYS A 128 16.27 7.14 -22.34
CA LYS A 128 17.28 8.09 -22.82
C LYS A 128 17.10 9.48 -22.22
N GLU A 129 15.86 9.89 -21.92
CA GLU A 129 15.60 11.18 -21.27
C GLU A 129 16.01 11.18 -19.80
N ALA A 130 15.87 10.05 -19.09
CA ALA A 130 16.37 9.89 -17.73
C ALA A 130 17.90 9.94 -17.66
N GLU A 131 18.57 9.41 -18.69
CA GLU A 131 20.02 9.33 -18.78
C GLU A 131 20.68 10.72 -18.92
N LYS A 132 19.99 11.68 -19.55
CA LYS A 132 20.43 13.09 -19.63
C LYS A 132 20.63 13.75 -18.25
N ARG A 133 20.04 13.20 -17.16
CA ARG A 133 20.28 13.68 -15.79
C ARG A 133 21.66 13.27 -15.23
N LYS A 134 22.26 12.19 -15.75
CA LYS A 134 23.56 11.67 -15.28
C LYS A 134 24.75 12.36 -15.94
N VAL A 135 24.57 12.98 -17.10
CA VAL A 135 25.63 13.72 -17.79
C VAL A 135 25.80 15.09 -17.13
N ARG A 136 26.58 15.16 -16.05
CA ARG A 136 27.09 16.42 -15.49
C ARG A 136 28.42 16.20 -14.80
#